data_AF-A0A0B3VVQ1-F1
#
_entry.id   AF-A0A0B3VVQ1-F1
#
_cell.length_a   1.000
_cell.length_b   1.000
_cell.length_c   1.000
_cell.angle_alpha   90.00
_cell.angle_beta   90.00
_cell.angle_gamma   90.00
#
_symmetry.space_group_name_H-M   'P 1'
#
loop_
_entity.id
_entity.type
_entity.pdbx_description
1 polymer ?
#
loop_
_entity_poly.entity_id
_entity_poly.type
_entity_poly.pdbx_seq_one_letter_code
_entity_poly.pdbx_strand_id
1 'polypeptide(L)'
;MYNKLLKNLCLVLSTIIGLSSCISDGLYINNNIPKTKIVLESKPDKNIFYSDNYQSISQRIYDDNVKVLNLKTGKNEFPLDKDIKDYALYFILPENKKTENWKYIISSDSVNKFTIKNDSSIEKD
;
A
#
# COMPACT_ATOMS: atom_id res chain seq x y z
N MET A 1 51.76 10.46 -5.23
CA MET A 1 50.59 11.38 -5.22
C MET A 1 49.30 10.73 -5.76
N TYR A 2 49.37 9.67 -6.57
CA TYR A 2 48.23 8.99 -7.20
C TYR A 2 47.28 8.27 -6.21
N ASN A 3 47.83 7.61 -5.18
CA ASN A 3 47.05 6.85 -4.19
C ASN A 3 46.14 7.71 -3.30
N LYS A 4 46.43 9.00 -3.12
CA LYS A 4 45.59 9.90 -2.30
C LYS A 4 44.32 10.33 -3.05
N LEU A 5 44.42 10.54 -4.37
CA LEU A 5 43.30 10.88 -5.23
C LEU A 5 42.33 9.71 -5.41
N LEU A 6 42.85 8.50 -5.65
CA LEU A 6 42.03 7.30 -5.79
C LEU A 6 41.25 6.97 -4.50
N LYS A 7 41.90 7.13 -3.34
CA LYS A 7 41.30 6.87 -2.03
C LYS A 7 40.18 7.86 -1.70
N ASN A 8 40.34 9.13 -2.06
CA ASN A 8 39.29 10.14 -1.91
C ASN A 8 38.13 9.90 -2.89
N LEU A 9 38.39 9.45 -4.12
CA LEU A 9 37.33 9.15 -5.10
C LEU A 9 36.44 7.98 -4.65
N CYS A 10 37.02 6.91 -4.10
CA CYS A 10 36.26 5.78 -3.55
C CYS A 10 35.38 6.18 -2.35
N LEU A 11 35.84 7.13 -1.52
CA LEU A 11 35.09 7.65 -0.36
C LEU A 11 33.88 8.51 -0.77
N VAL A 12 34.02 9.25 -1.88
CA VAL A 12 32.90 10.01 -2.46
C VAL A 12 31.91 9.09 -3.17
N LEU A 13 32.38 8.01 -3.82
CA LEU A 13 31.47 7.03 -4.42
C LEU A 13 30.66 6.26 -3.38
N SER A 14 31.26 5.87 -2.25
CA SER A 14 30.55 5.12 -1.19
C SER A 14 29.50 5.96 -0.45
N THR A 15 29.67 7.28 -0.39
CA THR A 15 28.67 8.19 0.19
C THR A 15 27.48 8.43 -0.74
N ILE A 16 27.66 8.34 -2.06
CA ILE A 16 26.58 8.52 -3.06
C ILE A 16 25.74 7.23 -3.22
N ILE A 17 26.33 6.04 -3.05
CA ILE A 17 25.64 4.75 -3.22
C ILE A 17 24.81 4.35 -1.98
N GLY A 18 25.07 4.96 -0.81
CA GLY A 18 24.38 4.66 0.45
C GLY A 18 22.95 5.20 0.59
N LEU A 19 22.47 6.00 -0.38
CA LEU A 19 21.08 6.47 -0.44
C LEU A 19 20.17 5.50 -1.23
N SER A 20 20.49 4.21 -1.22
CA SER A 20 19.53 3.17 -1.61
C SER A 20 18.29 3.35 -0.72
N SER A 21 17.23 3.89 -1.32
CA SER A 21 15.99 4.27 -0.67
C SER A 21 15.39 3.07 0.10
N CYS A 22 15.65 3.01 1.40
CA CYS A 22 14.90 2.13 2.29
C CYS A 22 13.47 2.67 2.34
N ILE A 23 12.57 2.02 1.60
CA ILE A 23 11.13 2.22 1.76
C ILE A 23 10.78 1.61 3.12
N SER A 24 10.24 2.43 4.03
CA SER A 24 9.80 1.98 5.35
C SER A 24 8.51 1.15 5.24
N ASP A 25 8.25 0.33 6.26
CA ASP A 25 6.98 -0.40 6.38
C ASP A 25 5.78 0.54 6.27
N GLY A 26 4.71 0.07 5.63
CA GLY A 26 3.54 0.89 5.33
C GLY A 26 2.74 0.37 4.13
N LEU A 27 1.79 1.18 3.67
CA LEU A 27 0.95 0.89 2.50
C LEU A 27 1.22 1.90 1.38
N TYR A 28 1.67 1.39 0.24
CA TYR A 28 1.99 2.15 -0.96
C TYR A 28 1.15 1.66 -2.13
N ILE A 29 0.40 2.56 -2.77
CA ILE A 29 -0.49 2.22 -3.88
C ILE A 29 -0.20 3.14 -5.06
N ASN A 30 0.22 2.58 -6.19
CA ASN A 30 0.25 3.27 -7.47
C ASN A 30 -1.08 3.06 -8.20
N ASN A 31 -1.86 4.12 -8.41
CA ASN A 31 -3.22 4.03 -8.93
C ASN A 31 -3.34 4.68 -10.31
N ASN A 32 -3.71 3.91 -11.33
CA ASN A 32 -3.98 4.45 -12.66
C ASN A 32 -5.47 4.68 -12.96
N ILE A 33 -6.36 4.33 -12.02
CA ILE A 33 -7.82 4.44 -12.20
C ILE A 33 -8.36 5.64 -11.39
N PRO A 34 -8.87 6.69 -12.04
CA PRO A 34 -9.47 7.83 -11.34
C PRO A 34 -10.67 7.42 -10.49
N LYS A 35 -10.92 8.14 -9.39
CA LYS A 35 -12.07 7.93 -8.47
C LYS A 35 -12.05 6.62 -7.69
N THR A 36 -10.98 5.83 -7.78
CA THR A 36 -10.79 4.66 -6.92
C THR A 36 -10.73 5.07 -5.45
N LYS A 37 -11.33 4.25 -4.59
CA LYS A 37 -11.23 4.37 -3.14
C LYS A 37 -10.64 3.09 -2.56
N ILE A 38 -10.17 3.18 -1.33
CA ILE A 38 -9.88 2.01 -0.50
C ILE A 38 -10.69 2.06 0.79
N VAL A 39 -10.96 0.89 1.33
CA VAL A 39 -11.35 0.73 2.72
C VAL A 39 -10.22 0.03 3.45
N LEU A 40 -9.80 0.59 4.57
CA LEU A 40 -8.75 0.05 5.43
C LEU A 40 -9.38 -0.24 6.80
N GLU A 41 -9.35 -1.49 7.22
CA GLU A 41 -9.90 -1.96 8.48
C GLU A 41 -8.78 -2.54 9.34
N SER A 42 -8.57 -2.00 10.54
CA SER A 42 -7.61 -2.56 11.50
C SER A 42 -8.20 -3.72 12.29
N LYS A 43 -7.35 -4.72 12.61
CA LYS A 43 -7.72 -5.93 13.35
C LYS A 43 -8.93 -6.68 12.72
N PRO A 44 -8.86 -7.03 11.42
CA PRO A 44 -10.00 -7.64 10.73
C PRO A 44 -10.31 -9.05 11.24
N ASP A 45 -11.59 -9.40 11.29
CA ASP A 45 -12.01 -10.81 11.39
C ASP A 45 -11.84 -11.48 10.03
N LYS A 46 -11.01 -12.52 9.96
CA LYS A 46 -10.70 -13.23 8.70
C LYS A 46 -11.95 -13.89 8.09
N ASN A 47 -12.89 -14.38 8.89
CA ASN A 47 -14.11 -15.00 8.39
C ASN A 47 -15.01 -13.95 7.72
N ILE A 48 -15.13 -12.78 8.33
CA ILE A 48 -15.84 -11.64 7.75
C ILE A 48 -15.12 -11.19 6.47
N PHE A 49 -13.81 -11.01 6.51
CA PHE A 49 -13.01 -10.63 5.35
C PHE A 49 -13.24 -11.53 4.12
N TYR A 50 -13.23 -12.86 4.30
CA TYR A 50 -13.42 -13.78 3.17
C TYR A 50 -14.84 -13.74 2.60
N SER A 51 -15.85 -13.48 3.44
CA SER A 51 -17.26 -13.33 3.00
C SER A 51 -17.61 -11.92 2.51
N ASP A 52 -16.76 -10.92 2.78
CA ASP A 52 -17.08 -9.53 2.49
C ASP A 52 -17.28 -9.22 1.00
N ASN A 53 -18.21 -8.31 0.76
CA ASN A 53 -18.50 -7.65 -0.50
C ASN A 53 -18.66 -6.13 -0.26
N TYR A 54 -18.85 -5.34 -1.32
CA TYR A 54 -18.93 -3.88 -1.20
C TYR A 54 -20.07 -3.40 -0.27
N GLN A 55 -21.18 -4.14 -0.20
CA GLN A 55 -22.32 -3.80 0.66
C GLN A 55 -22.05 -4.16 2.13
N SER A 56 -21.45 -5.31 2.42
CA SER A 56 -21.14 -5.66 3.83
C SER A 56 -20.09 -4.73 4.42
N ILE A 57 -19.13 -4.28 3.60
CA ILE A 57 -18.12 -3.31 4.01
C ILE A 57 -18.74 -1.92 4.25
N SER A 58 -19.68 -1.49 3.39
CA SER A 58 -20.30 -0.17 3.53
C SER A 58 -21.14 -0.02 4.81
N GLN A 59 -21.60 -1.14 5.39
CA GLN A 59 -22.32 -1.16 6.66
C GLN A 59 -21.43 -0.89 7.87
N ARG A 60 -20.10 -1.08 7.75
CA ARG A 60 -19.11 -0.92 8.83
C ARG A 60 -18.32 0.39 8.76
N ILE A 61 -18.65 1.31 7.85
CA ILE A 61 -17.86 2.55 7.64
C ILE A 61 -17.88 3.53 8.82
N TYR A 62 -18.77 3.31 9.78
CA TYR A 62 -18.85 4.10 11.01
C TYR A 62 -18.13 3.45 12.18
N ASP A 63 -17.59 2.24 12.00
CA ASP A 63 -16.81 1.55 13.03
C ASP A 63 -15.45 2.25 13.19
N ASP A 64 -14.99 2.41 14.44
CA ASP A 64 -13.76 3.16 14.76
C ASP A 64 -12.50 2.61 14.07
N ASN A 65 -12.49 1.31 13.75
CA ASN A 65 -11.38 0.61 13.12
C ASN A 65 -11.43 0.67 11.58
N VAL A 66 -12.45 1.26 10.97
CA VAL A 66 -12.66 1.31 9.52
C VAL A 66 -12.46 2.73 8.97
N LYS A 67 -11.67 2.86 7.90
CA LYS A 67 -11.47 4.13 7.19
C LYS A 67 -11.69 3.97 5.71
N VAL A 68 -12.48 4.88 5.13
CA VAL A 68 -12.66 4.99 3.67
C VAL A 68 -11.81 6.14 3.15
N LEU A 69 -10.91 5.85 2.22
CA LEU A 69 -9.90 6.80 1.73
C LEU A 69 -9.98 6.90 0.21
N ASN A 70 -10.00 8.13 -0.32
CA ASN A 70 -9.93 8.35 -1.76
C ASN A 70 -8.48 8.19 -2.23
N LEU A 71 -8.27 7.51 -3.37
CA LEU A 71 -6.97 7.47 -4.02
C LEU A 71 -6.84 8.59 -5.05
N LYS A 72 -5.68 9.25 -5.08
CA LYS A 72 -5.27 10.07 -6.22
C LYS A 72 -4.73 9.15 -7.33
N THR A 73 -4.71 9.63 -8.56
CA THR A 73 -3.94 8.96 -9.63
C THR A 73 -2.45 9.11 -9.36
N GLY A 74 -1.65 8.08 -9.68
CA GLY A 74 -0.23 8.00 -9.34
C GLY A 74 0.01 7.43 -7.93
N LYS A 75 1.09 7.86 -7.28
CA LYS A 75 1.54 7.32 -5.99
C LYS A 75 0.67 7.80 -4.83
N ASN A 76 0.29 6.87 -3.96
CA ASN A 76 -0.39 7.10 -2.69
C ASN A 76 0.36 6.35 -1.59
N GLU A 77 0.41 6.95 -0.40
CA GLU A 77 1.05 6.37 0.79
C GLU A 77 0.11 6.55 1.98
N PHE A 78 -0.05 5.48 2.76
CA PHE A 78 -0.85 5.47 3.97
C PHE A 78 -0.05 4.86 5.12
N PRO A 79 0.06 5.56 6.26
CA PRO A 79 0.70 5.02 7.44
C PRO A 79 -0.17 3.90 8.03
N LEU A 80 0.49 2.83 8.47
CA LEU A 80 -0.11 1.76 9.27
C LEU A 80 0.42 1.88 10.69
N ASP A 81 -0.47 1.82 11.68
CA ASP A 81 -0.07 1.77 13.08
C ASP A 81 0.66 0.44 13.33
N LYS A 82 1.91 0.52 13.83
CA LYS A 82 2.80 -0.62 14.09
C LYS A 82 2.38 -1.46 15.30
N ASP A 83 1.54 -0.90 16.17
CA ASP A 83 0.95 -1.62 17.29
C ASP A 83 -0.21 -2.53 16.82
N ILE A 84 -0.68 -2.34 15.58
CA ILE A 84 -1.74 -3.13 14.96
C ILE A 84 -1.12 -4.00 13.85
N LYS A 85 -0.97 -5.30 14.10
CA LYS A 85 -0.25 -6.19 13.19
C LYS A 85 -0.96 -6.49 11.88
N ASP A 86 -2.28 -6.56 11.89
CA ASP A 86 -3.08 -6.99 10.74
C ASP A 86 -4.10 -5.92 10.33
N TYR A 87 -4.20 -5.70 9.03
CA TYR A 87 -5.20 -4.85 8.39
C TYR A 87 -5.86 -5.59 7.23
N ALA A 88 -7.15 -5.34 7.02
CA ALA A 88 -7.81 -5.66 5.77
C ALA A 88 -7.82 -4.43 4.87
N LEU A 89 -7.38 -4.62 3.63
CA LEU A 89 -7.37 -3.62 2.57
C LEU A 89 -8.34 -4.05 1.47
N TYR A 90 -9.32 -3.20 1.19
CA TYR A 90 -10.31 -3.41 0.14
C TYR A 90 -10.19 -2.32 -0.91
N PHE A 91 -10.06 -2.70 -2.18
CA PHE A 91 -10.06 -1.79 -3.32
C PHE A 91 -11.47 -1.63 -3.88
N ILE A 92 -11.96 -0.39 -3.93
CA ILE A 92 -13.27 -0.02 -4.44
C ILE A 92 -13.08 0.76 -5.75
N LEU A 93 -13.14 0.04 -6.86
CA LEU A 93 -13.06 0.60 -8.20
C LEU A 93 -14.38 1.29 -8.59
N PRO A 94 -14.34 2.34 -9.44
CA PRO A 94 -15.54 3.00 -9.91
C PRO A 94 -16.44 2.05 -10.72
N GLU A 95 -17.73 2.42 -10.84
CA GLU A 95 -18.73 1.71 -11.65
C GLU A 95 -18.98 0.24 -11.24
N ASN A 96 -18.65 -0.14 -10.00
CA ASN A 96 -18.77 -1.52 -9.50
C ASN A 96 -18.07 -2.56 -10.38
N LYS A 97 -17.03 -2.16 -11.12
CA LYS A 97 -16.17 -3.09 -11.86
C LYS A 97 -15.41 -3.94 -10.86
N LYS A 98 -15.94 -5.14 -10.58
CA LYS A 98 -15.25 -6.11 -9.73
C LYS A 98 -14.08 -6.69 -10.51
N THR A 99 -12.90 -6.53 -9.95
CA THR A 99 -11.72 -7.35 -10.28
C THR A 99 -11.67 -8.52 -9.31
N GLU A 100 -11.11 -9.67 -9.71
CA GLU A 100 -11.12 -10.89 -8.88
C GLU A 100 -10.33 -10.69 -7.57
N ASN A 101 -9.18 -10.02 -7.64
CA ASN A 101 -8.29 -9.81 -6.50
C ASN A 101 -8.41 -8.38 -5.97
N TRP A 102 -9.53 -8.07 -5.31
CA TRP A 102 -9.82 -6.71 -4.82
C TRP A 102 -9.65 -6.54 -3.30
N LYS A 103 -9.37 -7.60 -2.55
CA LYS A 103 -9.23 -7.56 -1.09
C LYS A 103 -8.02 -8.34 -0.61
N TYR A 104 -7.30 -7.78 0.37
CA TYR A 104 -6.04 -8.33 0.88
C TYR A 104 -5.95 -8.18 2.40
N ILE A 105 -5.35 -9.17 3.07
CA ILE A 105 -4.83 -9.00 4.43
C ILE A 105 -3.38 -8.55 4.32
N ILE A 106 -3.03 -7.46 4.99
CA ILE A 106 -1.70 -6.85 4.98
C ILE A 106 -1.20 -6.65 6.41
N SER A 107 0.12 -6.60 6.59
CA SER A 107 0.74 -6.38 7.89
C SER A 107 1.38 -4.99 8.01
N SER A 108 1.29 -4.39 9.19
CA SER A 108 2.00 -3.15 9.52
C SER A 108 3.52 -3.29 9.51
N ASP A 109 4.02 -4.51 9.69
CA ASP A 109 5.45 -4.82 9.81
C ASP A 109 6.06 -5.19 8.44
N SER A 110 5.45 -4.70 7.37
CA SER A 110 5.85 -5.01 6.00
C SER A 110 5.68 -3.80 5.09
N VAL A 111 6.46 -3.81 4.01
CA VAL A 111 6.29 -2.90 2.90
C VAL A 111 5.22 -3.45 1.97
N ASN A 112 4.00 -2.91 2.04
CA ASN A 112 2.88 -3.37 1.22
C ASN A 112 2.75 -2.48 -0.01
N LYS A 113 3.15 -3.00 -1.18
CA LYS A 113 3.09 -2.29 -2.45
C LYS A 113 2.03 -2.87 -3.35
N PHE A 114 1.22 -1.98 -3.93
CA PHE A 114 0.19 -2.36 -4.89
C PHE A 114 0.23 -1.44 -6.12
N THR A 115 -0.13 -2.02 -7.26
CA THR A 115 -0.36 -1.27 -8.50
C THR A 115 -1.76 -1.59 -9.03
N ILE A 116 -2.58 -0.55 -9.24
CA ILE A 116 -3.85 -0.63 -9.95
C ILE A 116 -3.59 -0.24 -11.40
N LYS A 117 -3.61 -1.23 -12.29
CA LYS A 117 -3.32 -1.06 -13.72
C LYS A 117 -4.46 -0.37 -14.46
N ASN A 118 -4.18 0.04 -15.71
CA ASN A 118 -5.15 0.69 -16.59
C ASN A 118 -6.36 -0.19 -16.94
N ASP A 119 -6.19 -1.51 -16.91
CA ASP A 119 -7.25 -2.50 -17.13
C ASP A 119 -8.05 -2.82 -15.86
N SER A 120 -7.81 -2.09 -14.76
CA SER A 120 -8.41 -2.29 -13.44
C SER A 120 -7.98 -3.58 -12.72
N SER A 121 -6.98 -4.30 -13.22
CA SER A 121 -6.32 -5.37 -12.46
C SER A 121 -5.47 -4.77 -11.33
N ILE A 122 -5.35 -5.52 -10.23
CA ILE A 122 -4.61 -5.12 -9.04
C ILE A 122 -3.51 -6.14 -8.81
N GLU A 123 -2.28 -5.66 -8.69
CA GLU A 123 -1.11 -6.47 -8.40
C GLU A 123 -0.50 -6.03 -7.07
N LYS A 124 0.00 -7.01 -6.32
CA LYS A 124 0.81 -6.80 -5.12
C LYS A 124 2.25 -7.14 -5.49
N ASP A 125 3.16 -6.20 -5.27
CA ASP A 125 4.61 -6.37 -5.53
C ASP A 125 5.35 -7.03 -4.36
#